data_AF-A0A9C7RKI7-F1
#
_entry.id   AF-A0A9C7RKI7-F1
#
_cell.length_a   1.000
_cell.length_b   1.000
_cell.length_c   1.000
_cell.angle_alpha   90.00
_cell.angle_beta   90.00
_cell.angle_gamma   90.00
#
_symmetry.space_group_name_H-M   'P 1'
#
loop_
_entity.id
_entity.type
_entity.pdbx_description
1 polymer ?
#
loop_
_entity_poly.entity_id
_entity_poly.type
_entity_poly.pdbx_seq_one_letter_code
_entity_poly.pdbx_strand_id
1 'polypeptide(L)' 'MRLRIISSKEEIDKLDSAEELVHLTFRPSNIDVVALIK' A
#
# COMPACT_ATOMS: atom_id res chain seq x y z
N MET A 1 0.02 14.87 -2.64
CA MET A 1 -0.66 14.03 -3.65
C MET A 1 0.34 13.35 -4.58
N ARG A 2 0.79 12.15 -4.21
CA ARG A 2 1.56 11.25 -5.08
C ARG A 2 0.81 9.92 -5.17
N LEU A 3 0.66 9.40 -6.39
CA LEU A 3 0.07 8.09 -6.67
C LEU A 3 1.19 7.05 -6.65
N ARG A 4 1.05 6.01 -5.83
CA ARG A 4 1.97 4.86 -5.78
C ARG A 4 1.27 3.63 -6.33
N ILE A 5 1.93 2.94 -7.27
CA ILE A 5 1.50 1.61 -7.72
C ILE A 5 2.35 0.60 -6.98
N ILE A 6 1.70 -0.35 -6.31
CA ILE A 6 2.37 -1.41 -5.56
C ILE A 6 2.03 -2.75 -6.17
N SER A 7 3.09 -3.52 -6.42
CA SER A 7 3.00 -4.84 -7.02
C SER A 7 3.22 -5.99 -6.06
N SER A 8 3.80 -5.72 -4.88
CA SER A 8 4.15 -6.73 -3.88
C SER A 8 3.91 -6.24 -2.46
N LYS A 9 3.63 -7.17 -1.53
CA LYS A 9 3.39 -6.87 -0.11
C LYS A 9 4.56 -6.15 0.58
N GLU A 10 5.80 -6.41 0.16
CA GLU A 10 7.03 -5.85 0.77
C GLU A 10 7.17 -4.34 0.54
N GLU A 11 6.42 -3.80 -0.42
CA GLU A 11 6.37 -2.37 -0.70
C GLU A 11 5.33 -1.66 0.19
N ILE A 12 4.39 -2.37 0.80
CA ILE A 12 3.42 -1.80 1.74
C ILE A 12 4.15 -1.19 2.95
N ASP A 13 5.15 -1.87 3.48
CA ASP A 13 5.96 -1.37 4.61
C ASP A 13 6.87 -0.18 4.23
N LYS A 14 7.00 0.13 2.94
CA LYS A 14 7.81 1.24 2.42
C LYS A 14 6.97 2.44 1.99
N LEU A 15 5.66 2.39 2.20
CA LEU A 15 4.76 3.49 1.92
C LEU A 15 5.08 4.67 2.84
N ASP A 16 5.19 5.85 2.23
CA ASP A 16 5.38 7.09 2.95
C ASP A 16 4.02 7.74 3.23
N SER A 17 3.87 8.38 4.38
CA SER A 17 2.63 9.05 4.77
C SER A 17 2.23 10.21 3.84
N ALA A 18 3.11 10.68 2.95
CA ALA A 18 2.79 11.66 1.91
C ALA A 18 2.07 11.06 0.68
N GLU A 19 2.00 9.73 0.57
CA GLU A 19 1.35 9.00 -0.52
C GLU A 19 -0.13 8.71 -0.18
N GLU A 20 -1.01 9.62 -0.57
CA GLU A 20 -2.46 9.52 -0.27
C GLU A 20 -3.21 8.52 -1.16
N LEU A 21 -2.63 8.08 -2.28
CA LEU A 21 -3.30 7.19 -3.24
C LEU A 21 -2.40 6.01 -3.61
N VAL A 22 -2.79 4.82 -3.18
CA VAL A 22 -2.05 3.57 -3.40
C VAL A 22 -2.89 2.61 -4.23
N HIS A 23 -2.38 2.19 -5.38
CA HIS A 23 -3.01 1.20 -6.25
C HIS A 23 -2.28 -0.14 -6.11
N LEU A 24 -2.99 -1.15 -5.58
CA LEU A 24 -2.46 -2.51 -5.42
C LEU A 24 -2.76 -3.32 -6.69
N THR A 25 -1.74 -3.80 -7.39
CA THR A 25 -1.90 -4.64 -8.59
C THR A 25 -2.02 -6.14 -8.25
N PHE A 26 -2.04 -6.47 -6.97
CA PHE A 26 -2.20 -7.83 -6.44
C PHE A 26 -3.33 -7.85 -5.41
N ARG A 27 -3.77 -9.05 -5.03
CA ARG A 27 -4.76 -9.20 -3.96
C ARG A 27 -4.06 -9.17 -2.59
N PRO A 28 -4.21 -8.10 -1.80
CA PRO A 28 -3.69 -8.08 -0.43
C PRO A 28 -4.49 -9.04 0.45
N SER A 29 -3.87 -9.56 1.51
CA SER A 29 -4.58 -10.25 2.59
C SER A 29 -5.24 -9.24 3.52
N ASN A 30 -6.17 -9.70 4.36
CA ASN A 30 -6.82 -8.83 5.36
C ASN A 30 -5.80 -8.20 6.32
N ILE A 31 -4.70 -8.90 6.62
CA ILE A 31 -3.62 -8.41 7.48
C ILE A 31 -2.90 -7.26 6.79
N ASP A 32 -2.60 -7.40 5.49
CA ASP A 32 -1.94 -6.37 4.69
C ASP A 32 -2.81 -5.12 4.56
N VAL A 33 -4.12 -5.27 4.38
CA VAL A 33 -5.07 -4.14 4.32
C VAL A 33 -5.13 -3.41 5.67
N VAL A 34 -5.14 -4.13 6.79
CA VAL A 34 -5.13 -3.51 8.12
C VAL A 34 -3.84 -2.72 8.36
N ALA A 35 -2.69 -3.20 7.85
CA ALA A 35 -1.42 -2.47 7.94
C ALA A 35 -1.44 -1.13 7.17
N LEU A 36 -2.22 -1.04 6.08
CA LEU A 36 -2.38 0.18 5.27
C LEU A 36 -3.29 1.25 5.90
N ILE A 37 -4.16 0.87 6.85
CA ILE A 37 -5.19 1.75 7.44
C ILE A 37 -4.71 2.37 8.77
N LYS A 38 -3.43 2.21 9.12
CA LYS A 38 -2.86 2.68 10.39
C LYS A 38 -2.40 4.13 10.31
#